data_AF-A0A1T4UUL2-F1
#
_entry.id   AF-A0A1T4UUL2-F1
#
_cell.length_a   1.000
_cell.length_b   1.000
_cell.length_c   1.000
_cell.angle_alpha   90.00
_cell.angle_beta   90.00
_cell.angle_gamma   90.00
#
_symmetry.space_group_name_H-M   'P 1'
#
loop_
_entity.id
_entity.type
_entity.pdbx_description
1 polymer ?
#
loop_
_entity_poly.entity_id
_entity_poly.type
_entity_poly.pdbx_seq_one_letter_code
_entity_poly.pdbx_strand_id
1 'polypeptide(L)'
;MAHSNSHKTSITKAHQSSSVSPLHHSGSTTMIRSSVEYQIDQRLYQLYENLRACNPSVLLMVNALNVVIRQHPALGPVITTCDDLECFIEAVTVYEEEAGL
;
A
#
# COMPACT_ATOMS: atom_id res chain seq x y z
N MET A 1 -53.24 -65.16 23.31
CA MET A 1 -52.95 -65.64 21.94
C MET A 1 -53.39 -64.57 20.94
N ALA A 2 -52.42 -63.88 20.32
CA ALA A 2 -52.54 -63.18 19.06
C ALA A 2 -51.12 -62.78 18.62
N HIS A 3 -50.69 -63.28 17.46
CA HIS A 3 -49.40 -62.98 16.84
C HIS A 3 -49.53 -61.75 15.96
N SER A 4 -48.46 -60.95 15.81
CA SER A 4 -48.06 -60.38 14.51
C SER A 4 -46.65 -59.78 14.55
N ASN A 5 -45.80 -60.35 13.71
CA ASN A 5 -44.52 -59.84 13.23
C ASN A 5 -44.78 -58.60 12.35
N SER A 6 -43.85 -57.62 12.28
CA SER A 6 -43.15 -57.32 11.02
C SER A 6 -42.23 -56.08 11.01
N HIS A 7 -41.12 -56.27 10.28
CA HIS A 7 -40.32 -55.32 9.50
C HIS A 7 -39.34 -54.33 10.18
N LYS A 8 -38.14 -54.88 10.39
CA LYS A 8 -36.82 -54.33 10.02
C LYS A 8 -36.86 -53.10 9.09
N THR A 9 -36.31 -51.98 9.54
CA THR A 9 -35.67 -50.97 8.67
C THR A 9 -34.27 -50.68 9.21
N SER A 10 -33.27 -51.22 8.51
CA SER A 10 -31.87 -50.88 8.68
C SER A 10 -31.65 -49.53 8.02
N ILE A 11 -31.31 -48.51 8.81
CA ILE A 11 -30.81 -47.23 8.29
C ILE A 11 -29.48 -46.98 8.99
N THR A 12 -28.39 -47.37 8.33
CA THR A 12 -27.03 -46.93 8.60
C THR A 12 -26.96 -45.43 8.31
N LYS A 13 -26.98 -44.58 9.34
CA LYS A 13 -26.58 -43.18 9.20
C LYS A 13 -25.06 -43.05 9.38
N ALA A 14 -24.50 -42.27 8.47
CA ALA A 14 -23.09 -42.16 8.17
C ALA A 14 -22.30 -41.35 9.21
N HIS A 15 -21.03 -41.76 9.34
CA HIS A 15 -19.82 -40.96 9.59
C HIS A 15 -19.90 -39.65 10.38
N GLN A 16 -19.27 -39.70 11.56
CA GLN A 16 -18.30 -38.73 12.09
C GLN A 16 -18.55 -37.23 11.83
N SER A 17 -19.03 -36.54 12.87
CA SER A 17 -18.92 -35.08 12.97
C SER A 17 -17.53 -34.73 13.52
N SER A 18 -16.61 -34.38 12.63
CA SER A 18 -15.34 -33.75 12.99
C SER A 18 -15.59 -32.26 13.20
N SER A 19 -15.57 -31.80 14.46
CA SER A 19 -15.62 -30.37 14.76
C SER A 19 -14.29 -29.72 14.41
N VAL A 20 -14.13 -29.26 13.18
CA VAL A 20 -13.00 -28.42 12.80
C VAL A 20 -13.42 -26.98 13.05
N SER A 21 -12.79 -26.32 14.03
CA SER A 21 -12.97 -24.89 14.26
C SER A 21 -12.61 -24.11 12.98
N PRO A 22 -13.37 -23.08 12.59
CA PRO A 22 -12.97 -22.21 11.50
C PRO A 22 -11.66 -21.53 11.91
N LEU A 23 -10.60 -21.77 11.14
CA LEU A 23 -9.37 -21.00 11.25
C LEU A 23 -9.74 -19.56 10.93
N HIS A 24 -9.73 -18.68 11.93
CA HIS A 24 -9.88 -17.25 11.72
C HIS A 24 -8.82 -16.84 10.71
N HIS A 25 -9.27 -16.37 9.54
CA HIS A 25 -8.40 -15.70 8.60
C HIS A 25 -7.93 -14.43 9.31
N SER A 26 -6.69 -14.44 9.82
CA SER A 26 -6.03 -13.22 10.26
C SER A 26 -6.15 -12.22 9.13
N GLY A 27 -6.98 -11.19 9.32
CA GLY A 27 -7.02 -10.04 8.44
C GLY A 27 -5.62 -9.47 8.43
N SER A 28 -4.92 -9.67 7.31
CA SER A 28 -3.65 -9.00 7.05
C SER A 28 -3.96 -7.51 7.04
N THR A 29 -3.58 -6.82 8.12
CA THR A 29 -3.68 -5.37 8.20
C THR A 29 -2.74 -4.83 7.13
N THR A 30 -3.28 -4.42 5.99
CA THR A 30 -2.57 -3.51 5.08
C THR A 30 -2.19 -2.33 5.95
N MET A 31 -0.91 -2.22 6.31
CA MET A 31 -0.40 -1.03 6.97
C MET A 31 -0.61 0.09 5.97
N ILE A 32 -1.64 0.90 6.21
CA ILE A 32 -1.83 2.18 5.54
C ILE A 32 -0.62 3.00 5.98
N ARG A 33 0.50 2.89 5.23
CA ARG A 33 1.58 3.87 5.26
C ARG A 33 0.83 5.17 5.05
N SER A 34 0.86 6.06 6.05
CA SER A 34 0.29 7.39 5.89
C SER A 34 1.08 8.02 4.76
N SER A 35 0.59 7.85 3.52
CA SER A 35 1.32 8.23 2.32
C SER A 35 1.51 9.71 2.41
N VAL A 36 2.76 10.12 2.62
CA VAL A 36 3.14 11.50 2.43
C VAL A 36 2.85 11.81 0.97
N GLU A 37 1.86 12.67 0.74
CA GLU A 37 1.40 13.01 -0.60
C GLU A 37 2.14 14.25 -1.09
N TYR A 38 2.96 14.08 -2.12
CA TYR A 38 3.62 15.17 -2.82
C TYR A 38 2.85 15.50 -4.09
N GLN A 39 2.54 16.78 -4.30
CA GLN A 39 1.99 17.25 -5.57
C GLN A 39 3.12 17.78 -6.43
N ILE A 40 3.48 17.02 -7.47
CA ILE A 40 4.56 17.40 -8.38
C ILE A 40 4.00 18.33 -9.46
N ASP A 41 4.52 19.54 -9.51
CA ASP A 41 4.29 20.47 -10.61
C ASP A 41 5.49 20.51 -11.56
N GLN A 42 5.30 21.16 -12.72
CA GLN A 42 6.34 21.24 -13.75
C GLN A 42 7.63 21.91 -13.24
N ARG A 43 7.53 22.89 -12.34
CA ARG A 43 8.69 23.62 -11.81
C ARG A 43 9.51 22.73 -10.88
N LEU A 44 8.86 22.01 -9.98
CA LEU A 44 9.48 21.10 -9.02
C LEU A 44 10.11 19.91 -9.74
N TYR A 45 9.42 19.38 -10.76
CA TYR A 45 9.94 18.36 -11.67
C TYR A 45 11.21 18.84 -12.39
N GLN A 46 11.18 20.01 -13.03
CA GLN A 46 12.35 20.55 -13.71
C GLN A 46 13.53 20.79 -12.76
N LEU A 47 13.28 21.25 -11.54
CA LEU A 47 14.32 21.38 -10.52
C LEU A 47 14.94 20.01 -10.20
N TYR A 48 14.12 18.99 -9.96
CA TYR A 48 14.58 17.64 -9.69
C TYR A 48 15.43 17.08 -10.85
N GLU A 49 14.97 17.21 -12.09
CA GLU A 49 15.72 16.76 -13.28
C GLU A 49 17.06 17.48 -13.44
N ASN A 50 17.08 18.80 -13.25
CA ASN A 50 18.34 19.56 -13.28
C ASN A 50 19.30 19.11 -12.18
N LEU A 51 18.79 18.84 -10.97
CA LEU A 51 19.60 18.33 -9.87
C LEU A 51 20.14 16.93 -10.21
N ARG A 52 19.33 16.01 -10.75
CA ARG A 52 19.81 14.70 -11.20
C ARG A 52 20.92 14.81 -12.24
N ALA A 53 20.75 15.68 -13.23
CA ALA A 53 21.75 15.91 -14.28
C ALA A 53 23.07 16.44 -13.72
N CYS A 54 23.02 17.28 -12.68
CA CYS A 54 24.21 17.78 -11.99
C CYS A 54 24.82 16.79 -10.99
N ASN A 55 24.08 15.75 -10.60
CA ASN A 55 24.48 14.72 -9.63
C ASN A 55 25.13 15.26 -8.33
N PRO A 56 24.49 16.20 -7.60
CA PRO A 56 24.98 16.69 -6.32
C PRO A 56 24.81 15.62 -5.23
N SER A 57 25.33 15.89 -4.03
CA SER A 57 25.02 15.05 -2.87
C SER A 57 23.53 15.09 -2.54
N VAL A 58 23.00 13.98 -2.00
CA VAL A 58 21.59 13.88 -1.59
C VAL A 58 21.20 15.01 -0.64
N LEU A 59 22.10 15.40 0.27
CA LEU A 59 21.87 16.52 1.18
C LEU A 59 21.64 17.85 0.43
N LEU A 60 22.44 18.14 -0.60
CA LEU A 60 22.27 19.36 -1.40
C LEU A 60 21.00 19.30 -2.24
N MET A 61 20.69 18.13 -2.82
CA MET A 61 19.46 17.92 -3.59
C MET A 61 18.22 18.16 -2.73
N VAL A 62 18.15 17.51 -1.56
CA VAL A 62 17.04 17.66 -0.60
C VAL A 62 16.91 19.11 -0.13
N ASN A 63 18.03 19.78 0.18
CA ASN A 63 18.01 21.18 0.57
C ASN A 63 17.42 22.08 -0.54
N ALA A 64 17.82 21.86 -1.79
CA ALA A 64 17.31 22.63 -2.93
C ALA A 64 15.81 22.39 -3.17
N LEU A 65 15.36 21.14 -3.13
CA LEU A 65 13.94 20.79 -3.25
C LEU A 65 13.12 21.41 -2.11
N ASN A 66 13.63 21.34 -0.88
CA ASN A 66 12.98 21.90 0.29
C ASN A 66 12.83 23.43 0.25
N VAL A 67 13.71 24.16 -0.45
CA VAL A 67 13.51 25.60 -0.67
C VAL A 67 12.22 25.85 -1.44
N VAL A 68 11.95 25.06 -2.49
CA VAL A 68 10.74 25.20 -3.30
C VAL A 68 9.49 24.74 -2.54
N ILE A 69 9.56 23.60 -1.86
CA ILE A 69 8.44 23.06 -1.08
C ILE A 69 8.04 24.02 0.04
N ARG A 70 9.01 24.64 0.75
CA ARG A 70 8.72 25.64 1.79
C ARG A 70 8.04 26.90 1.25
N GLN A 71 8.31 27.28 0.00
CA GLN A 71 7.65 28.41 -0.66
C GLN A 71 6.22 28.06 -1.09
N HIS A 72 5.95 26.77 -1.34
CA HIS A 72 4.67 26.28 -1.84
C HIS A 72 4.20 25.06 -1.03
N PRO A 73 3.60 25.28 0.15
CA PRO A 73 3.18 24.17 1.03
C PRO A 73 2.15 23.21 0.41
N ALA A 74 1.48 23.63 -0.68
CA ALA A 74 0.58 22.77 -1.44
C ALA A 74 1.30 21.60 -2.15
N LEU A 75 2.61 21.72 -2.39
CA LEU A 75 3.42 20.67 -3.05
C LEU A 75 3.73 19.49 -2.13
N GLY A 76 3.50 19.61 -0.82
CA GLY A 76 3.74 18.56 0.16
C GLY A 76 4.58 19.04 1.36
N PRO A 77 4.86 18.15 2.32
CA PRO A 77 5.71 18.47 3.46
C PRO A 77 7.19 18.57 3.06
N VAL A 78 7.99 19.17 3.95
CA VAL A 78 9.44 19.23 3.78
C VAL A 78 10.03 17.81 3.88
N ILE A 79 10.95 17.47 2.99
CA ILE A 79 11.68 16.20 2.98
C ILE A 79 12.69 16.22 4.14
N THR A 80 12.53 15.31 5.11
CA THR A 80 13.39 15.24 6.31
C THR A 80 14.05 13.88 6.50
N THR A 81 13.47 12.82 5.93
CA THR A 81 13.94 11.45 6.04
C THR A 81 14.22 10.84 4.66
N CYS A 82 14.87 9.68 4.64
CA CYS A 82 15.00 8.90 3.41
C CYS A 82 13.63 8.44 2.89
N ASP A 83 12.73 8.03 3.78
CA ASP A 83 11.35 7.65 3.43
C ASP A 83 10.62 8.80 2.73
N ASP A 84 10.77 10.03 3.22
CA ASP A 84 10.17 11.22 2.60
C ASP A 84 10.69 11.43 1.18
N LEU A 85 11.99 11.20 0.96
CA LEU A 85 12.63 11.33 -0.35
C LEU A 85 12.18 10.22 -1.30
N GLU A 86 12.04 8.98 -0.82
CA GLU A 86 11.49 7.88 -1.60
C GLU A 86 10.05 8.18 -2.03
N CYS A 87 9.19 8.63 -1.13
CA CYS A 87 7.82 9.04 -1.47
C CYS A 87 7.79 10.22 -2.46
N PHE A 88 8.73 11.17 -2.35
CA PHE A 88 8.86 12.24 -3.34
C PHE A 88 9.22 11.70 -4.73
N ILE A 89 10.18 10.76 -4.81
CA ILE A 89 10.59 10.16 -6.08
C ILE A 89 9.46 9.33 -6.69
N GLU A 90 8.71 8.58 -5.87
CA GLU A 90 7.51 7.87 -6.31
C GLU A 90 6.49 8.84 -6.94
N ALA A 91 6.24 9.99 -6.31
CA ALA A 91 5.35 11.01 -6.85
C ALA A 91 5.86 11.62 -8.17
N VAL A 92 7.18 11.76 -8.34
CA VAL A 92 7.77 12.20 -9.61
C VAL A 92 7.53 11.16 -10.70
N THR A 93 7.72 9.87 -10.42
CA THR A 93 7.45 8.81 -11.39
C THR A 93 5.99 8.80 -11.85
N VAL A 94 5.05 8.97 -10.91
CA VAL A 94 3.62 9.09 -11.24
C VAL A 94 3.36 10.31 -12.13
N TYR A 95 3.99 11.45 -11.83
CA TYR A 95 3.88 12.65 -12.65
C TYR A 95 4.43 12.44 -14.07
N GLU A 96 5.58 11.77 -14.23
CA GLU A 96 6.15 11.42 -15.53
C GLU A 96 5.18 10.56 -16.36
N GLU A 97 4.60 9.53 -15.73
CA GLU A 97 3.61 8.65 -16.36
C GLU A 97 2.34 9.39 -16.79
N GLU A 98 1.80 10.26 -15.94
CA GLU A 98 0.61 11.06 -16.24
C GLU A 98 0.85 12.13 -17.31
N ALA A 99 2.05 12.72 -17.34
CA ALA A 99 2.45 13.72 -18.32
C ALA A 99 2.91 13.12 -19.66
N GLY A 100 3.22 11.82 -19.70
CA GLY A 100 3.77 11.13 -20.87
C GLY A 100 5.20 11.56 -21.21
N LEU A 101 6.03 11.79 -20.17
CA LEU A 101 7.41 12.25 -20.27
C LEU A 101 8.44 11.10 -20.19
#